data_AF-A0AAQ2G9Y7-F1
#
_entry.id   AF-A0AAQ2G9Y7-F1
#
_cell.length_a   1.000
_cell.length_b   1.000
_cell.length_c   1.000
_cell.angle_alpha   90.00
_cell.angle_beta   90.00
_cell.angle_gamma   90.00
#
_symmetry.space_group_name_H-M   'P 1'
#
loop_
_entity.id
_entity.type
_entity.pdbx_description
1 polymer ?
#
loop_
_entity_poly.entity_id
_entity_poly.type
_entity_poly.pdbx_seq_one_letter_code
_entity_poly.pdbx_strand_id
1 'polypeptide(L)'
;MEGALASVGTSPKDVVVVHVFVPDRQDKEIVNRLVAEKFRGIHPANTTLCMPLGKPELKVEIEITAYRRRRPEEPENRLAVHLG
;
A
#
# COMPACT_ATOMS: atom_id res chain seq x y z
N MET A 1 -1.40 -1.92 10.40
CA MET A 1 -2.19 -1.29 9.32
C MET A 1 -3.65 -1.70 9.39
N GLU A 2 -3.93 -3.00 9.46
CA GLU A 2 -5.26 -3.61 9.39
C GLU A 2 -6.14 -3.24 10.56
N GLY A 3 -5.60 -3.18 11.78
CA GLY A 3 -6.35 -2.68 12.94
C GLY A 3 -6.81 -1.24 12.76
N ALA A 4 -5.98 -0.38 12.16
CA ALA A 4 -6.33 1.02 11.90
C ALA A 4 -7.43 1.13 10.83
N LEU A 5 -7.32 0.36 9.73
CA LEU A 5 -8.36 0.27 8.71
C LEU A 5 -9.68 -0.27 9.30
N ALA A 6 -9.62 -1.36 10.04
CA ALA A 6 -10.78 -1.97 10.67
C ALA A 6 -11.50 -1.00 11.64
N SER A 7 -10.76 -0.17 12.36
CA SER A 7 -11.31 0.83 13.29
C SER A 7 -12.22 1.87 12.61
N VAL A 8 -12.09 2.06 11.30
CA VAL A 8 -12.91 2.98 10.48
C VAL A 8 -13.81 2.25 9.48
N GLY A 9 -13.97 0.93 9.63
CA GLY A 9 -14.82 0.11 8.78
C GLY A 9 -14.27 -0.11 7.37
N THR A 10 -12.95 -0.14 7.22
CA THR A 10 -12.26 -0.43 5.95
C THR A 10 -11.33 -1.63 6.09
N SER A 11 -10.79 -2.08 4.97
CA SER A 11 -9.91 -3.23 4.86
C SER A 11 -8.73 -2.93 3.92
N PRO A 12 -7.71 -3.81 3.84
CA PRO A 12 -6.65 -3.65 2.85
C PRO A 12 -7.16 -3.53 1.40
N LYS A 13 -8.33 -4.10 1.06
CA LYS A 13 -8.94 -3.99 -0.28
C LYS A 13 -9.41 -2.57 -0.63
N ASP A 14 -9.51 -1.70 0.37
CA ASP A 14 -9.90 -0.31 0.21
C ASP A 14 -8.69 0.61 0.02
N VAL A 15 -7.46 0.08 0.13
CA VAL A 15 -6.24 0.85 -0.10
C VAL A 15 -6.09 1.15 -1.59
N VAL A 16 -5.94 2.43 -1.92
CA VAL A 16 -5.81 2.93 -3.30
C VAL A 16 -4.40 3.45 -3.60
N VAL A 17 -3.66 3.88 -2.59
CA VAL A 17 -2.27 4.35 -2.70
C VAL A 17 -1.44 3.77 -1.56
N VAL A 18 -0.22 3.35 -1.87
CA VAL A 18 0.81 2.95 -0.93
C VAL A 18 2.09 3.73 -1.25
N HIS A 19 2.61 4.43 -0.25
CA HIS A 19 3.97 4.97 -0.28
C HIS A 19 4.85 4.15 0.66
N VAL A 20 5.98 3.68 0.15
CA VAL A 20 6.94 2.85 0.89
C VAL A 20 8.27 3.59 0.97
N PHE A 21 8.74 3.81 2.19
CA PHE A 21 9.98 4.50 2.46
C PHE A 21 10.97 3.53 3.12
N VAL A 22 12.12 3.30 2.49
CA VAL A 22 13.14 2.35 2.97
C VAL A 22 14.50 3.08 3.07
N PRO A 23 15.08 3.25 4.27
CA PRO A 23 16.33 4.01 4.40
C PRO A 23 17.53 3.23 3.86
N ASP A 24 17.59 1.92 4.05
CA ASP A 24 18.65 1.07 3.49
C ASP A 24 18.23 0.50 2.13
N ARG A 25 19.04 0.77 1.10
CA ARG A 25 18.80 0.25 -0.26
C ARG A 25 18.88 -1.27 -0.32
N GLN A 26 19.64 -1.92 0.57
CA GLN A 26 19.75 -3.37 0.64
C GLN A 26 18.42 -4.03 1.06
N ASP A 27 17.63 -3.35 1.88
CA ASP A 27 16.33 -3.84 2.34
C ASP A 27 15.20 -3.63 1.33
N LYS A 28 15.39 -2.78 0.31
CA LYS A 28 14.36 -2.41 -0.67
C LYS A 28 13.71 -3.62 -1.34
N GLU A 29 14.52 -4.59 -1.72
CA GLU A 29 14.07 -5.74 -2.50
C GLU A 29 13.22 -6.71 -1.66
N ILE A 30 13.57 -6.94 -0.38
CA ILE A 30 12.73 -7.74 0.52
C ILE A 30 11.44 -6.98 0.89
N VAL A 31 11.51 -5.67 1.13
CA VAL A 31 10.32 -4.85 1.40
C VAL A 31 9.35 -4.87 0.21
N ASN A 32 9.86 -4.71 -1.02
CA ASN A 32 9.04 -4.76 -2.23
C ASN A 32 8.28 -6.09 -2.36
N ARG A 33 8.93 -7.22 -2.06
CA ARG A 33 8.27 -8.54 -2.07
C ARG A 33 7.16 -8.63 -1.03
N LEU A 34 7.41 -8.15 0.19
CA LEU A 34 6.40 -8.15 1.27
C LEU A 34 5.20 -7.28 0.91
N VAL A 35 5.44 -6.10 0.32
CA VAL A 35 4.37 -5.21 -0.16
C VAL A 35 3.58 -5.87 -1.30
N ALA A 36 4.26 -6.52 -2.26
CA ALA A 36 3.61 -7.24 -3.35
C ALA A 36 2.76 -8.42 -2.86
N GLU A 37 3.25 -9.17 -1.87
CA GLU A 37 2.48 -10.23 -1.22
C GLU A 37 1.26 -9.67 -0.48
N LYS A 38 1.45 -8.58 0.28
CA LYS A 38 0.39 -7.96 1.07
C LYS A 38 -0.77 -7.45 0.24
N PHE A 39 -0.47 -6.89 -0.94
CA PHE A 39 -1.45 -6.26 -1.84
C PHE A 39 -1.76 -7.09 -3.08
N ARG A 40 -1.45 -8.40 -3.08
CA ARG A 40 -1.80 -9.31 -4.17
C ARG A 40 -3.30 -9.28 -4.45
N GLY A 41 -3.69 -9.03 -5.70
CA GLY A 41 -5.08 -8.88 -6.11
C GLY A 41 -5.71 -7.50 -5.80
N ILE A 42 -5.10 -6.70 -4.91
CA ILE A 42 -5.57 -5.36 -4.54
C ILE A 42 -4.94 -4.29 -5.43
N HIS A 43 -3.69 -4.46 -5.87
CA HIS A 43 -3.04 -3.59 -6.88
C HIS A 43 -3.24 -2.06 -6.67
N PRO A 44 -2.94 -1.51 -5.47
CA PRO A 44 -2.96 -0.06 -5.28
C PRO A 44 -1.87 0.60 -6.11
N ALA A 45 -2.00 1.90 -6.37
CA ALA A 45 -0.87 2.69 -6.87
C ALA A 45 0.26 2.63 -5.83
N ASN A 46 1.48 2.27 -6.25
CA ASN A 46 2.61 2.08 -5.35
C ASN A 46 3.80 2.93 -5.81
N THR A 47 4.38 3.69 -4.89
CA THR A 47 5.69 4.32 -5.06
C THR A 47 6.61 3.91 -3.91
N THR A 48 7.84 3.50 -4.24
CA THR A 48 8.87 3.15 -3.25
C THR A 48 10.08 4.04 -3.40
N LEU A 49 10.49 4.68 -2.29
CA LEU A 49 11.64 5.59 -2.23
C LEU A 49 12.69 5.07 -1.25
N CYS A 50 13.96 5.30 -1.57
CA CYS A 50 15.05 5.11 -0.61
C CYS A 50 15.40 6.45 0.04
N MET A 51 15.00 6.66 1.30
CA MET A 51 15.14 7.94 2.00
C MET A 51 15.20 7.77 3.52
N PRO A 52 15.82 8.69 4.27
CA PRO A 52 15.86 8.63 5.74
C PRO A 52 14.45 8.68 6.35
N LEU A 53 14.30 8.05 7.52
CA LEU A 53 13.05 8.01 8.29
C LEU A 53 13.14 8.87 9.56
N GLY A 54 12.02 9.01 10.28
CA GLY A 54 11.95 9.82 11.50
C GLY A 54 12.86 9.37 12.64
N LYS A 55 13.40 8.14 12.59
CA LYS A 55 14.38 7.60 13.54
C LYS A 55 15.35 6.64 12.85
N PRO A 56 16.62 6.58 13.27
CA PRO A 56 17.65 5.77 12.61
C PRO A 56 17.42 4.25 12.72
N GLU A 57 16.71 3.78 13.75
CA GLU A 57 16.42 2.36 13.95
C GLU A 57 15.26 1.83 13.09
N LEU A 58 14.48 2.70 12.44
CA LEU A 58 13.36 2.29 11.58
C LEU A 58 13.89 1.74 10.26
N LYS A 59 13.39 0.57 9.86
CA LYS A 59 13.80 -0.10 8.60
C LYS A 59 12.85 0.13 7.43
N VAL A 60 11.61 0.53 7.72
CA VAL A 60 10.60 0.82 6.71
C VAL A 60 9.52 1.70 7.34
N GLU A 61 8.99 2.62 6.56
CA GLU A 61 7.75 3.33 6.86
C GLU A 61 6.79 3.15 5.69
N ILE A 62 5.51 2.94 5.99
CA ILE A 62 4.46 2.74 4.99
C ILE A 62 3.32 3.70 5.29
N GLU A 63 3.03 4.57 4.33
CA GLU A 63 1.84 5.42 4.33
C GLU A 63 0.82 4.84 3.35
N ILE A 64 -0.44 4.84 3.74
CA ILE A 64 -1.53 4.35 2.90
C ILE A 64 -2.67 5.36 2.83
N THR A 65 -3.27 5.47 1.64
CA THR A 65 -4.58 6.10 1.47
C THR A 65 -5.60 5.03 1.18
N ALA A 66 -6.71 5.02 1.92
CA ALA A 66 -7.82 4.10 1.70
C ALA A 66 -9.11 4.86 1.35
N TYR A 67 -9.84 4.32 0.38
CA TYR A 67 -11.15 4.81 -0.03
C TYR A 67 -12.24 3.92 0.56
N ARG A 68 -12.97 4.44 1.56
CA ARG A 68 -14.11 3.72 2.13
C ARG A 68 -15.25 3.64 1.11
N ARG A 69 -15.48 2.44 0.58
CA ARG A 69 -16.57 2.18 -0.38
C ARG A 69 -17.94 2.38 0.27
N ARG A 70 -18.87 2.98 -0.46
CA ARG A 70 -20.28 3.08 -0.04
C ARG A 70 -21.00 1.74 -0.07
N ARG A 71 -20.60 0.86 -1.00
CA ARG A 71 -21.16 -0.47 -1.26
C ARG A 71 -20.02 -1.50 -1.34
N PRO A 72 -19.38 -1.85 -0.23
CA PRO A 72 -18.23 -2.78 -0.21
C PRO A 72 -18.59 -4.20 -0.68
N GLU A 73 -19.87 -4.56 -0.68
CA GLU A 73 -20.42 -5.81 -1.20
C GLU A 73 -20.46 -5.89 -2.73
N GLU A 74 -20.48 -4.74 -3.42
CA GLU A 74 -20.45 -4.71 -4.88
C GLU A 74 -19.02 -5.03 -5.38
N PRO A 75 -18.89 -5.84 -6.46
CA PRO A 75 -17.59 -6.17 -7.01
C PRO A 75 -16.88 -4.92 -7.56
N GLU A 76 -15.57 -4.82 -7.34
CA GLU A 76 -14.74 -3.79 -7.95
C GLU A 76 -14.66 -4.01 -9.46
N ASN A 77 -15.01 -3.00 -10.25
CA ASN A 77 -14.81 -3.03 -11.69
C ASN A 77 -13.49 -2.33 -12.06
N ARG A 78 -12.58 -3.06 -12.72
CA ARG A 78 -11.29 -2.54 -13.16
C ARG A 78 -11.28 -2.29 -14.66
N LEU A 79 -11.04 -1.04 -15.02
CA LEU A 79 -10.90 -0.65 -16.42
C LEU A 79 -9.42 -0.70 -16.80
N ALA A 80 -9.09 -1.53 -17.79
CA ALA A 80 -7.80 -1.46 -18.45
C ALA A 80 -7.87 -0.36 -19.52
N VAL A 81 -7.06 0.69 -19.36
CA VAL A 81 -6.98 1.80 -20.32
C VAL A 81 -5.61 1.73 -21.00
N HIS A 82 -5.62 1.65 -22.33
CA HIS A 82 -4.41 1.75 -23.14
C HIS A 82 -4.26 3.19 -23.61
N LEU A 83 -3.17 3.85 -23.20
CA LEU A 83 -2.79 5.13 -23.77
C LEU A 83 -2.11 4.83 -25.12
N GLY A 84 -2.71 5.31 -26.21
CA GLY A 84 -2.18 5.17 -27.57
C GLY A 84 -1.02 6.11 -27.87
#